data_AF-A0A9P7BY20-F1
#
_entry.id   AF-A0A9P7BY20-F1
#
_cell.length_a   1.000
_cell.length_b   1.000
_cell.length_c   1.000
_cell.angle_alpha   90.00
_cell.angle_beta   90.00
_cell.angle_gamma   90.00
#
_symmetry.space_group_name_H-M   'P 1'
#
loop_
_entity.id
_entity.type
_entity.pdbx_description
1 polymer ?
#
loop_
_entity_poly.entity_id
_entity_poly.type
_entity_poly.pdbx_seq_one_letter_code
_entity_poly.pdbx_strand_id
1 'polypeptide(L)'
;MSEETKAKAIAKWETFTPKIGYPDKWRDWAGLQTNGDSYLGNMQAARAFNYRYMLDKIGKPVDKTEWGMTPQTVNAYYNATKNEIVPTTR
;
A
#
# COMPACT_ATOMS: atom_id res chain seq x y z
N MET A 1 28.09 11.79 -14.47
CA MET A 1 28.00 11.16 -13.13
C MET A 1 29.39 10.73 -12.73
N SER A 2 29.80 10.95 -11.47
CA SER A 2 31.03 10.35 -10.95
C SER A 2 30.86 8.84 -10.78
N GLU A 3 31.98 8.12 -10.68
CA GLU A 3 31.97 6.67 -10.41
C GLU A 3 31.27 6.34 -9.09
N GLU A 4 31.47 7.17 -8.06
CA GLU A 4 30.80 7.02 -6.76
C GLU A 4 29.27 7.11 -6.90
N THR A 5 28.76 8.10 -7.63
CA THR A 5 27.31 8.24 -7.86
C THR A 5 26.76 7.07 -8.67
N LYS A 6 27.53 6.54 -9.64
CA LYS A 6 27.14 5.37 -10.43
C LYS A 6 27.04 4.11 -9.57
N ALA A 7 28.00 3.88 -8.68
CA ALA A 7 27.99 2.74 -7.76
C ALA A 7 26.76 2.77 -6.83
N LYS A 8 26.44 3.94 -6.24
CA LYS A 8 25.24 4.11 -5.40
C LYS A 8 23.94 3.89 -6.16
N ALA A 9 23.88 4.29 -7.43
CA ALA A 9 22.71 4.06 -8.27
C ALA A 9 22.49 2.56 -8.57
N ILE A 10 23.56 1.81 -8.82
CA ILE A 10 23.49 0.35 -9.04
C ILE A 10 23.05 -0.35 -7.75
N ALA A 11 23.61 0.00 -6.60
CA ALA A 11 23.19 -0.58 -5.32
C ALA A 11 21.70 -0.34 -5.02
N LYS A 12 21.15 0.82 -5.41
CA LYS A 12 19.71 1.09 -5.32
C LYS A 12 18.89 0.20 -6.27
N TRP A 13 19.39 -0.04 -7.47
CA TRP A 13 18.74 -0.92 -8.45
C TRP A 13 18.68 -2.37 -7.98
N GLU A 14 19.77 -2.87 -7.38
CA GLU A 14 19.87 -4.25 -6.88
C GLU A 14 18.91 -4.54 -5.71
N THR A 15 18.52 -3.51 -4.95
CA THR A 15 17.60 -3.63 -3.81
C THR A 15 16.14 -3.38 -4.17
N PHE A 16 15.82 -3.28 -5.45
CA PHE A 16 14.50 -2.94 -5.94
C PHE A 16 13.53 -4.12 -5.83
N THR A 17 12.32 -3.87 -5.33
CA THR A 17 11.30 -4.92 -5.15
C THR A 17 10.11 -4.71 -6.09
N PRO A 18 9.85 -5.60 -7.06
CA PRO A 18 8.65 -5.53 -7.89
C PRO A 18 7.45 -6.19 -7.19
N LYS A 19 6.29 -5.53 -7.24
CA LYS A 19 4.99 -6.06 -6.76
C LYS A 19 3.97 -6.03 -7.91
N ILE A 20 3.70 -7.17 -8.53
CA ILE A 20 2.97 -7.22 -9.81
C ILE A 20 1.59 -7.85 -9.61
N GLY A 21 0.54 -7.17 -10.06
CA GLY A 21 -0.82 -7.71 -10.07
C GLY A 21 -1.55 -7.55 -8.74
N TYR A 22 -1.31 -8.43 -7.76
CA TYR A 22 -2.09 -8.50 -6.51
C TYR A 22 -1.23 -8.78 -5.26
N PRO A 23 -1.71 -8.42 -4.05
CA PRO A 23 -0.99 -8.66 -2.81
C PRO A 23 -1.03 -10.13 -2.37
N ASP A 24 0.06 -10.63 -1.79
CA ASP A 24 0.09 -11.94 -1.12
C ASP A 24 -0.76 -11.95 0.16
N LYS A 25 -0.85 -10.80 0.84
CA LYS A 25 -1.60 -10.62 2.07
C LYS A 25 -2.69 -9.56 1.88
N TRP A 26 -3.93 -10.00 2.00
CA TRP A 26 -5.10 -9.12 1.94
C TRP A 26 -5.33 -8.41 3.27
N ARG A 27 -5.86 -7.19 3.19
CA ARG A 27 -6.30 -6.44 4.36
C ARG A 27 -7.54 -7.10 4.96
N ASP A 28 -7.54 -7.22 6.28
CA ASP A 28 -8.71 -7.65 7.03
C ASP A 28 -9.72 -6.49 7.17
N TRP A 29 -10.99 -6.83 6.99
CA TRP A 29 -12.13 -5.93 7.09
C TRP A 29 -13.07 -6.32 8.23
N ALA A 30 -12.69 -7.31 9.05
CA ALA A 30 -13.41 -7.67 10.25
C ALA A 30 -13.61 -6.43 11.14
N GLY A 31 -14.85 -6.20 11.55
CA GLY A 31 -15.24 -5.04 12.37
C GLY A 31 -15.76 -3.84 11.59
N LEU A 32 -15.69 -3.81 10.25
CA LEU A 32 -16.49 -2.88 9.46
C LEU A 32 -17.95 -3.36 9.43
N GLN A 33 -18.86 -2.55 9.93
CA GLN A 33 -20.30 -2.84 9.92
C GLN A 33 -20.99 -1.90 8.93
N THR A 34 -21.74 -2.47 7.99
CA THR A 34 -22.57 -1.73 7.03
C THR A 34 -23.93 -2.40 6.90
N ASN A 35 -24.98 -1.61 6.66
CA ASN A 35 -26.34 -2.11 6.46
C ASN A 35 -26.99 -1.51 5.19
N GLY A 36 -28.15 -2.02 4.80
CA GLY A 36 -28.91 -1.51 3.66
C GLY A 36 -29.69 -0.22 3.94
N ASP A 37 -29.75 0.20 5.19
CA ASP A 37 -30.71 1.21 5.66
C ASP A 37 -30.18 2.65 5.53
N SER A 38 -28.86 2.85 5.57
CA SER A 38 -28.26 4.19 5.50
C SER A 38 -26.92 4.23 4.79
N TYR A 39 -26.91 4.83 3.59
CA TYR A 39 -25.69 5.16 2.87
C TYR A 39 -24.74 6.05 3.69
N LEU A 40 -25.28 7.08 4.35
CA LEU A 40 -24.48 8.01 5.15
C LEU A 40 -23.87 7.29 6.36
N GLY A 41 -24.64 6.42 7.02
CA GLY A 41 -24.16 5.59 8.13
C GLY A 41 -22.99 4.70 7.69
N ASN A 42 -23.11 4.03 6.54
CA ASN A 42 -22.04 3.21 5.99
C ASN A 42 -20.77 4.02 5.68
N MET A 43 -20.93 5.22 5.11
CA MET A 43 -19.79 6.09 4.80
C MET A 43 -19.06 6.55 6.08
N GLN A 44 -19.80 6.87 7.14
CA GLN A 44 -19.22 7.24 8.43
C GLN A 44 -18.50 6.06 9.08
N ALA A 45 -19.10 4.87 9.07
CA ALA A 45 -18.49 3.64 9.59
C ALA A 45 -17.20 3.29 8.84
N ALA A 46 -17.20 3.38 7.50
CA ALA A 46 -16.02 3.13 6.68
C ALA A 46 -14.89 4.14 6.95
N ARG A 47 -15.21 5.43 7.14
CA ARG A 47 -14.23 6.46 7.49
C ARG A 47 -13.62 6.19 8.87
N ALA A 48 -14.44 5.90 9.88
CA ALA A 48 -13.97 5.60 11.23
C ALA A 48 -13.09 4.34 11.25
N PHE A 49 -13.49 3.29 10.53
CA PHE A 49 -12.71 2.05 10.41
C PHE A 49 -11.33 2.30 9.77
N ASN A 50 -11.29 3.01 8.65
CA ASN A 50 -10.02 3.34 7.98
C ASN A 50 -9.12 4.23 8.83
N TYR A 51 -9.69 5.17 9.58
CA TYR A 51 -8.92 6.02 10.49
C TYR A 51 -8.28 5.20 11.62
N ARG A 52 -9.04 4.31 12.26
CA ARG A 52 -8.52 3.40 13.29
C ARG A 52 -7.42 2.49 12.75
N TYR A 53 -7.59 1.92 11.56
CA TYR A 53 -6.56 1.12 10.89
C TYR A 53 -5.24 1.90 10.70
N MET A 54 -5.31 3.20 10.39
CA MET A 54 -4.11 4.04 10.27
C MET A 54 -3.46 4.33 11.63
N LEU A 55 -4.27 4.60 12.66
CA LEU A 55 -3.77 4.78 14.02
C LEU A 55 -3.09 3.52 14.57
N ASP A 56 -3.62 2.34 14.26
CA ASP A 56 -3.09 1.06 14.72
C ASP A 56 -1.69 0.75 14.17
N LYS A 57 -1.20 1.51 13.17
CA LYS A 57 0.16 1.38 12.65
C LYS A 57 1.19 2.16 13.45
N ILE A 58 0.76 3.10 14.29
CA ILE A 58 1.67 3.93 15.08
C ILE A 58 2.42 3.04 16.08
N GLY A 59 3.75 3.15 16.08
CA GLY A 59 4.62 2.35 16.96
C GLY A 59 4.88 0.91 16.49
N LYS A 60 4.33 0.49 15.34
CA LYS A 60 4.59 -0.83 14.74
C LYS A 60 5.64 -0.75 13.63
N PRO A 61 6.38 -1.84 13.35
CA PRO A 61 7.29 -1.88 12.21
C PRO A 61 6.53 -1.70 10.89
N VAL A 62 7.19 -1.10 9.91
CA VAL A 62 6.61 -0.87 8.58
C VAL A 62 6.36 -2.22 7.89
N ASP A 63 5.10 -2.46 7.53
CA ASP A 63 4.74 -3.63 6.73
C ASP A 63 5.17 -3.41 5.26
N LYS A 64 6.21 -4.13 4.84
CA LYS A 64 6.70 -4.10 3.46
C LYS A 64 5.78 -4.85 2.49
N THR A 65 4.87 -5.70 2.96
CA THR A 65 3.91 -6.41 2.10
C THR A 65 2.71 -5.55 1.73
N GLU A 66 2.45 -4.46 2.46
CA GLU A 66 1.30 -3.59 2.20
C GLU A 66 1.41 -2.81 0.87
N TRP A 67 0.28 -2.69 0.17
CA TRP A 67 0.13 -1.97 -1.09
C TRP A 67 -0.58 -0.63 -0.87
N GLY A 68 -0.13 0.42 -1.58
CA GLY A 68 -0.76 1.74 -1.58
C GLY A 68 -1.93 1.90 -2.56
N MET A 69 -2.16 0.92 -3.44
CA MET A 69 -3.29 0.90 -4.38
C MET A 69 -3.93 -0.48 -4.40
N THR A 70 -5.20 -0.53 -4.78
CA THR A 70 -5.92 -1.79 -4.98
C THR A 70 -5.59 -2.40 -6.35
N PRO A 71 -5.58 -3.73 -6.50
CA PRO A 71 -5.25 -4.40 -7.77
C PRO A 71 -6.07 -3.95 -8.97
N GLN A 72 -7.35 -3.62 -8.77
CA GLN A 72 -8.27 -3.15 -9.80
C GLN A 72 -8.02 -1.69 -10.26
N THR A 73 -7.11 -0.97 -9.60
CA THR A 73 -6.76 0.39 -10.01
C THR A 73 -5.95 0.31 -11.29
N VAL A 74 -6.38 0.92 -12.40
CA VAL A 74 -5.57 0.95 -13.63
C VAL A 74 -4.52 2.06 -13.50
N ASN A 75 -3.38 1.74 -12.89
CA ASN A 75 -2.27 2.67 -12.66
C ASN A 75 -0.96 1.92 -12.34
N ALA A 76 0.11 2.66 -12.08
CA ALA A 76 1.33 2.14 -11.47
C ALA A 76 1.94 3.21 -10.56
N TYR A 77 2.64 2.81 -9.51
CA TYR A 77 3.38 3.75 -8.66
C TYR A 77 4.74 3.22 -8.22
N TYR A 78 5.61 4.16 -7.86
CA TYR A 78 6.87 3.90 -7.19
C TYR A 78 6.82 4.44 -5.76
N ASN A 79 7.25 3.63 -4.79
CA ASN A 79 7.39 4.05 -3.39
C ASN A 79 8.88 4.19 -3.06
N ALA A 80 9.33 5.44 -2.89
CA ALA A 80 10.74 5.76 -2.63
C ALA A 80 11.23 5.22 -1.28
N THR A 81 10.39 5.20 -0.25
CA THR A 81 10.75 4.73 1.10
C THR A 81 10.92 3.22 1.15
N LYS A 82 10.15 2.48 0.34
CA LYS A 82 10.25 1.02 0.23
C LYS A 82 11.11 0.55 -0.95
N ASN A 83 11.53 1.46 -1.83
CA ASN A 83 12.21 1.19 -3.10
C ASN A 83 11.51 0.09 -3.93
N GLU A 84 10.19 0.22 -4.09
CA GLU A 84 9.35 -0.75 -4.80
C GLU A 84 8.54 -0.10 -5.92
N ILE A 85 8.29 -0.87 -6.99
CA ILE A 85 7.32 -0.51 -8.04
C ILE A 85 6.14 -1.46 -7.99
N VAL A 86 4.96 -0.88 -8.16
CA VAL A 86 3.71 -1.60 -8.05
C VAL A 86 2.85 -1.32 -9.28
N PRO A 87 3.03 -2.08 -10.37
CA PRO A 87 2.10 -2.09 -11.48
C PRO A 87 0.86 -2.93 -11.13
N THR A 88 -0.31 -2.29 -11.16
CA THR A 88 -1.59 -2.98 -11.02
C THR A 88 -2.11 -3.30 -12.42
N THR A 89 -2.35 -4.59 -12.68
CA THR A 89 -2.78 -5.08 -14.01
C THR A 89 -4.29 -5.10 -14.12
N ARG A 90 -4.79 -4.99 -15.35
CA ARG A 90 -6.18 -5.32 -15.66
C ARG A 90 -6.38 -6.83 -15.74
#